data_AF-A0A939YEM9-F1
#
_entry.id   AF-A0A939YEM9-F1
#
_cell.length_a   1.000
_cell.length_b   1.000
_cell.length_c   1.000
_cell.angle_alpha   90.00
_cell.angle_beta   90.00
_cell.angle_gamma   90.00
#
_symmetry.space_group_name_H-M   'P 1'
#
loop_
_entity.id
_entity.type
_entity.pdbx_description
1 polymer ?
#
loop_
_entity_poly.entity_id
_entity_poly.type
_entity_poly.pdbx_seq_one_letter_code
_entity_poly.pdbx_strand_id
1 'polypeptide(L)'
;MDFNSNNRYFHRSYRMLYAGIPLVVIGGVVLLGKFFRRYVQIENIFTVILAAGVMLILFFLVSFPRDSEFDRGISVKIRDLRAVAEERITALEHTPHFTDNYLAEGFFYGEGTSELKRGMDGRFRTDKYSAAQILLTAKRLYVYVMRFSTVKDETETDFYPIEFGSVQSVSIKEMLTETDYGKNHGVIKSALFCIKTDGAEYSFPTNADSLADVMADKIMLRKE
;
A
#
# COMPACT_ATOMS: atom_id res chain seq x y z
N MET A 1 -9.84 7.11 -1.56
CA MET A 1 -8.39 6.95 -1.78
C MET A 1 -7.95 8.01 -2.79
N ASP A 2 -6.77 8.62 -2.64
CA ASP A 2 -6.27 9.61 -3.59
C ASP A 2 -5.26 8.96 -4.55
N PHE A 3 -5.77 8.52 -5.71
CA PHE A 3 -4.97 7.83 -6.72
C PHE A 3 -3.90 8.73 -7.34
N ASN A 4 -4.16 10.04 -7.46
CA ASN A 4 -3.19 10.98 -8.00
C ASN A 4 -2.01 11.17 -7.04
N SER A 5 -2.30 11.25 -5.74
CA SER A 5 -1.29 11.29 -4.69
C SER A 5 -0.45 10.00 -4.72
N ASN A 6 -1.08 8.84 -4.76
CA ASN A 6 -0.38 7.56 -4.81
C ASN A 6 0.43 7.35 -6.09
N ASN A 7 -0.02 7.86 -7.24
CA ASN A 7 0.77 7.83 -8.46
C ASN A 7 2.05 8.69 -8.32
N ARG A 8 1.95 9.87 -7.68
CA ARG A 8 3.14 10.70 -7.34
C ARG A 8 4.06 10.03 -6.32
N TYR A 9 3.55 9.09 -5.51
CA TYR A 9 4.37 8.32 -4.58
C TYR A 9 5.37 7.42 -5.32
N PHE A 10 4.95 6.74 -6.39
CA PHE A 10 5.82 5.87 -7.20
C PHE A 10 6.64 6.65 -8.24
N HIS A 11 6.01 7.60 -8.95
CA HIS A 11 6.67 8.35 -10.02
C HIS A 11 7.11 9.73 -9.56
N ARG A 12 8.31 9.78 -8.97
CA ARG A 12 8.91 11.06 -8.55
C ARG A 12 9.37 11.87 -9.76
N SER A 13 8.62 12.91 -10.10
CA SER A 13 9.02 13.87 -11.15
C SER A 13 9.98 14.93 -10.60
N TYR A 14 11.24 14.89 -11.04
CA TYR A 14 12.27 15.86 -10.64
C TYR A 14 12.26 17.16 -11.43
N ARG A 15 11.27 17.40 -12.30
CA ARG A 15 11.21 18.57 -13.20
C ARG A 15 11.31 19.90 -12.45
N MET A 16 10.59 20.03 -11.32
CA MET A 16 10.62 21.25 -10.50
C MET A 16 11.97 21.47 -9.82
N LEU A 17 12.66 20.40 -9.43
CA LEU A 17 13.99 20.46 -8.83
C LEU A 17 15.05 20.86 -9.87
N TYR A 18 14.96 20.30 -11.09
CA TYR A 18 15.83 20.69 -12.21
C TYR A 18 15.64 22.14 -12.66
N ALA A 19 14.44 22.71 -12.52
CA ALA A 19 14.19 24.12 -12.77
C ALA A 19 14.61 25.02 -11.60
N GLY A 20 14.36 24.58 -10.36
CA GLY A 20 14.62 25.36 -9.14
C GLY A 20 16.11 25.53 -8.83
N ILE A 21 16.93 24.46 -8.96
CA ILE A 21 18.37 24.52 -8.63
C ILE A 21 19.12 25.59 -9.44
N PRO A 22 19.00 25.66 -10.79
CA PRO A 22 19.67 26.70 -11.57
C PRO A 22 19.25 28.12 -11.17
N LEU A 23 17.96 28.35 -10.88
CA LEU A 23 17.47 29.67 -10.47
C LEU A 23 18.10 30.12 -9.14
N VAL A 24 18.20 29.21 -8.17
CA VAL A 24 18.86 29.48 -6.89
C VAL A 24 20.36 29.71 -7.07
N VAL A 25 21.05 28.90 -7.89
CA VAL A 25 22.48 29.05 -8.15
C VAL A 25 22.78 30.38 -8.84
N ILE A 26 22.04 30.73 -9.90
CA ILE A 26 22.24 31.99 -10.65
C ILE A 26 21.96 33.19 -9.73
N GLY A 27 20.82 33.19 -9.02
CA GLY A 27 20.49 34.26 -8.09
C GLY A 27 21.51 34.41 -6.97
N GLY A 28 21.97 33.29 -6.40
CA GLY A 28 22.93 33.26 -5.29
C GLY A 28 24.32 33.75 -5.69
N VAL A 29 24.84 33.30 -6.85
CA VAL A 29 26.16 33.72 -7.36
C VAL A 29 26.17 35.23 -7.64
N VAL A 30 25.11 35.77 -8.24
CA VAL A 30 25.04 37.20 -8.57
C VAL A 30 24.92 38.08 -7.33
N LEU A 31 24.13 37.66 -6.33
CA LEU A 31 23.99 38.39 -5.06
C LEU A 31 25.27 38.33 -4.20
N LEU A 32 25.97 37.19 -4.17
CA LEU A 32 27.21 37.04 -3.41
C LEU A 32 28.41 37.73 -4.06
N GLY A 33 28.46 37.77 -5.40
CA GLY A 33 29.60 38.31 -6.14
C GLY A 33 29.79 39.82 -6.01
N LYS A 34 28.86 40.58 -5.40
CA LYS A 34 28.88 42.05 -5.26
C LYS A 34 29.14 42.82 -6.58
N PHE A 35 29.05 42.16 -7.74
CA PHE A 35 29.40 42.71 -9.05
C PHE A 35 28.48 43.88 -9.46
N PHE A 36 27.24 43.92 -8.96
CA PHE A 36 26.22 44.88 -9.37
C PHE A 36 25.79 45.87 -8.29
N ARG A 37 26.64 46.12 -7.28
CA ARG A 37 26.34 46.98 -6.12
C ARG A 37 25.91 48.42 -6.47
N ARG A 38 26.11 48.84 -7.72
CA ARG A 38 25.71 50.16 -8.26
C ARG A 38 24.33 50.16 -8.92
N TYR A 39 23.74 48.99 -9.18
CA TYR A 39 22.49 48.80 -9.92
C TYR A 39 21.45 48.09 -9.05
N VAL A 40 20.80 48.83 -8.16
CA VAL A 40 19.77 48.34 -7.23
C VAL A 40 18.63 47.58 -7.95
N GLN A 41 18.28 48.00 -9.17
CA GLN A 41 17.25 47.32 -9.97
C GLN A 41 17.65 45.89 -10.38
N ILE A 42 18.94 45.67 -10.66
CA ILE A 42 19.46 44.35 -11.04
C ILE A 42 19.47 43.43 -9.82
N GLU A 43 19.90 43.92 -8.66
CA GLU A 43 19.87 43.16 -7.40
C GLU A 43 18.44 42.71 -7.03
N ASN A 44 17.42 43.56 -7.23
CA ASN A 44 16.03 43.21 -7.00
C ASN A 44 15.55 42.07 -7.91
N ILE A 45 15.89 42.10 -9.20
CA ILE A 45 15.52 41.05 -10.16
C ILE A 45 16.11 39.70 -9.74
N PHE A 46 17.40 39.66 -9.37
CA PHE A 46 18.04 38.41 -8.94
C PHE A 46 17.53 37.92 -7.59
N THR A 47 17.09 38.81 -6.70
CA THR A 47 16.41 38.44 -5.46
C THR A 47 15.07 37.75 -5.74
N VAL A 48 14.28 38.26 -6.69
CA VAL A 48 13.03 37.63 -7.13
C VAL A 48 13.29 36.26 -7.77
N ILE A 49 14.32 36.15 -8.62
CA ILE A 49 14.72 34.88 -9.24
C ILE A 49 15.12 33.85 -8.18
N LEU A 50 15.91 34.25 -7.18
CA LEU A 50 16.29 33.39 -6.07
C LEU A 50 15.07 32.93 -5.27
N ALA A 51 14.16 33.86 -4.93
CA ALA A 51 12.93 33.54 -4.20
C ALA A 51 12.05 32.57 -5.00
N ALA A 52 11.90 32.77 -6.31
CA ALA A 52 11.17 31.86 -7.19
C ALA A 52 11.81 30.47 -7.23
N GLY A 53 13.15 30.39 -7.32
CA GLY A 53 13.89 29.13 -7.27
C GLY A 53 13.68 28.38 -5.94
N VAL A 54 13.75 29.09 -4.81
CA VAL A 54 13.48 28.51 -3.48
C VAL A 54 12.04 28.02 -3.38
N MET A 55 11.07 28.80 -3.85
CA MET A 55 9.65 28.40 -3.85
C MET A 55 9.40 27.13 -4.67
N LEU A 56 10.03 26.98 -5.83
CA LEU A 56 9.93 25.76 -6.64
C LEU A 56 10.50 24.53 -5.91
N ILE A 57 11.63 24.69 -5.20
CA ILE A 57 12.22 23.61 -4.41
C ILE A 57 11.32 23.26 -3.22
N LEU A 58 10.78 24.25 -2.51
CA LEU A 58 9.85 24.02 -1.40
C LEU A 58 8.57 23.32 -1.87
N PHE A 59 8.01 23.76 -3.00
CA PHE A 59 6.83 23.14 -3.59
C PHE A 59 7.11 21.68 -3.98
N PHE A 60 8.28 21.40 -4.55
CA PHE A 60 8.74 20.03 -4.80
C PHE A 60 8.80 19.21 -3.51
N LEU A 61 9.35 19.72 -2.42
CA LEU A 61 9.46 18.98 -1.16
C LEU A 61 8.10 18.65 -0.52
N VAL A 62 7.12 19.56 -0.63
CA VAL A 62 5.78 19.39 -0.04
C VAL A 62 4.86 18.53 -0.91
N SER A 63 5.10 18.48 -2.24
CA SER A 63 4.20 17.79 -3.18
C SER A 63 4.27 16.27 -3.15
N PHE A 64 5.25 15.68 -2.43
CA PHE A 64 5.41 14.22 -2.39
C PHE A 64 4.72 13.61 -1.18
N PRO A 65 3.84 12.61 -1.41
CA PRO A 65 3.22 11.90 -0.32
C PRO A 65 4.27 11.15 0.49
N ARG A 66 4.13 11.19 1.82
CA ARG A 66 4.95 10.38 2.73
C ARG A 66 4.46 8.94 2.75
N ASP A 67 5.33 8.01 3.14
CA ASP A 67 4.97 6.59 3.32
C ASP A 67 3.72 6.43 4.22
N SER A 68 3.62 7.24 5.29
CA SER A 68 2.48 7.25 6.19
C SER A 68 1.17 7.72 5.56
N GLU A 69 1.23 8.63 4.58
CA GLU A 69 0.03 9.12 3.87
C GLU A 69 -0.48 8.08 2.88
N PHE A 70 0.45 7.38 2.22
CA PHE A 70 0.13 6.24 1.35
C PHE A 70 -0.55 5.12 2.15
N ASP A 71 0.06 4.70 3.26
CA ASP A 71 -0.48 3.65 4.12
C ASP A 71 -1.83 4.04 4.76
N ARG A 72 -2.00 5.32 5.11
CA ARG A 72 -3.29 5.86 5.56
C ARG A 72 -4.36 5.78 4.47
N GLY A 73 -4.00 5.98 3.20
CA GLY A 73 -4.92 5.81 2.09
C GLY A 73 -5.46 4.39 1.98
N ILE A 74 -4.59 3.40 2.20
CA ILE A 74 -4.94 1.97 2.26
C ILE A 74 -5.82 1.68 3.47
N SER A 75 -5.41 2.11 4.66
CA SER A 75 -6.17 1.82 5.90
C SER A 75 -7.58 2.39 5.86
N VAL A 76 -7.77 3.59 5.29
CA VAL A 76 -9.10 4.18 5.08
C VAL A 76 -9.94 3.36 4.09
N LYS A 77 -9.34 2.79 3.04
CA LYS A 77 -10.05 1.98 2.04
C LYS A 77 -10.52 0.65 2.61
N ILE A 78 -9.76 0.03 3.51
CA ILE A 78 -10.07 -1.28 4.12
C ILE A 78 -10.81 -1.17 5.46
N ARG A 79 -10.92 0.02 6.05
CA ARG A 79 -11.51 0.22 7.39
C ARG A 79 -12.89 -0.40 7.55
N ASP A 80 -13.72 -0.25 6.52
CA ASP A 80 -15.12 -0.66 6.56
C ASP A 80 -15.32 -2.09 6.01
N LEU A 81 -14.23 -2.80 5.68
CA LEU A 81 -14.24 -4.13 5.07
C LEU A 81 -14.98 -5.15 5.93
N ARG A 82 -14.78 -5.09 7.25
CA ARG A 82 -15.46 -5.96 8.21
C ARG A 82 -16.97 -5.76 8.18
N ALA A 83 -17.44 -4.52 8.23
CA ALA A 83 -18.87 -4.22 8.21
C ALA A 83 -19.52 -4.69 6.90
N VAL A 84 -18.84 -4.46 5.76
CA VAL A 84 -19.31 -4.94 4.44
C VAL A 84 -19.38 -6.48 4.40
N ALA A 85 -18.40 -7.17 4.97
CA ALA A 85 -18.39 -8.63 5.03
C ALA A 85 -19.53 -9.17 5.92
N GLU A 86 -19.74 -8.57 7.11
CA GLU A 86 -20.82 -8.95 8.04
C GLU A 86 -22.20 -8.70 7.42
N GLU A 87 -22.39 -7.60 6.69
CA GLU A 87 -23.63 -7.28 5.97
C GLU A 87 -23.93 -8.34 4.89
N ARG A 88 -22.93 -8.70 4.08
CA ARG A 88 -23.09 -9.75 3.06
C ARG A 88 -23.44 -11.11 3.65
N ILE A 89 -22.84 -11.46 4.79
CA ILE A 89 -23.14 -12.73 5.47
C ILE A 89 -24.54 -12.70 6.06
N THR A 90 -24.96 -11.59 6.66
CA THR A 90 -26.32 -11.43 7.21
C THR A 90 -27.41 -11.51 6.14
N ALA A 91 -27.09 -11.13 4.90
CA ALA A 91 -27.99 -11.31 3.76
C ALA A 91 -28.15 -12.79 3.35
N LEU A 92 -27.19 -13.66 3.68
CA LEU A 92 -27.18 -15.09 3.33
C LEU A 92 -27.64 -16.00 4.47
N GLU A 93 -27.21 -15.70 5.69
CA GLU A 93 -27.61 -16.40 6.91
C GLU A 93 -28.49 -15.49 7.75
N HIS A 94 -29.71 -15.94 8.07
CA HIS A 94 -30.52 -15.23 9.05
C HIS A 94 -29.83 -15.30 10.42
N THR A 95 -29.44 -14.13 10.94
CA THR A 95 -28.77 -13.95 12.24
C THR A 95 -27.46 -14.74 12.39
N PRO A 96 -26.38 -14.39 11.66
CA PRO A 96 -25.11 -15.08 11.80
C PRO A 96 -24.51 -14.80 13.19
N HIS A 97 -24.06 -15.85 13.87
CA HIS A 97 -23.31 -15.71 15.12
C HIS A 97 -21.81 -15.77 14.80
N PHE A 98 -21.18 -14.59 14.75
CA PHE A 98 -19.74 -14.46 14.55
C PHE A 98 -19.00 -14.81 15.84
N THR A 99 -18.07 -15.74 15.72
CA THR A 99 -17.29 -16.23 16.85
C THR A 99 -15.87 -15.68 16.88
N ASP A 100 -15.27 -15.48 15.70
CA ASP A 100 -13.93 -14.94 15.56
C ASP A 100 -13.78 -14.25 14.19
N ASN A 101 -12.80 -13.37 14.09
CA ASN A 101 -12.47 -12.65 12.87
C ASN A 101 -10.95 -12.43 12.76
N TYR A 102 -10.46 -12.38 11.52
CA TYR A 102 -9.08 -12.05 11.20
C TYR A 102 -9.02 -11.26 9.90
N LEU A 103 -8.13 -10.27 9.84
CA LEU A 103 -7.86 -9.50 8.64
C LEU A 103 -6.49 -9.93 8.11
N ALA A 104 -6.49 -10.70 7.03
CA ALA A 104 -5.28 -11.01 6.27
C ALA A 104 -5.08 -9.88 5.25
N GLU A 105 -4.03 -9.09 5.41
CA GLU A 105 -3.76 -7.95 4.52
C GLU A 105 -2.30 -7.88 4.11
N GLY A 106 -2.06 -7.35 2.91
CA GLY A 106 -0.71 -7.15 2.43
C GLY A 106 -0.64 -6.78 0.95
N PHE A 107 0.58 -6.46 0.53
CA PHE A 107 0.90 -6.21 -0.86
C PHE A 107 1.11 -7.53 -1.60
N PHE A 108 0.75 -7.55 -2.88
CA PHE A 108 1.24 -8.59 -3.78
C PHE A 108 2.60 -8.20 -4.31
N TYR A 109 3.51 -9.16 -4.34
CA TYR A 109 4.84 -9.05 -4.92
C TYR A 109 4.97 -10.14 -5.99
N GLY A 110 5.17 -9.77 -7.26
CA GLY A 110 5.30 -10.74 -8.35
C GLY A 110 4.65 -10.30 -9.66
N GLU A 111 4.26 -11.27 -10.49
CA GLU A 111 3.74 -11.00 -11.84
C GLU A 111 2.53 -10.06 -11.83
N GLY A 112 2.61 -9.02 -12.65
CA GLY A 112 1.56 -8.03 -12.81
C GLY A 112 1.61 -6.87 -11.81
N THR A 113 2.56 -6.78 -10.88
CA THR A 113 2.84 -5.51 -10.18
C THR A 113 3.55 -4.57 -11.14
N SER A 114 2.98 -3.39 -11.38
CA SER A 114 3.61 -2.39 -12.27
C SER A 114 4.55 -1.46 -11.52
N GLU A 115 4.28 -1.23 -10.23
CA GLU A 115 5.07 -0.32 -9.41
C GLU A 115 5.59 -1.01 -8.16
N LEU A 116 6.86 -0.77 -7.85
CA LEU A 116 7.51 -1.26 -6.64
C LEU A 116 8.42 -0.18 -6.05
N LYS A 117 8.22 0.13 -4.77
CA LYS A 117 9.04 1.11 -4.05
C LYS A 117 9.35 0.65 -2.63
N ARG A 118 10.62 0.80 -2.25
CA ARG A 118 11.07 0.64 -0.85
C ARG A 118 10.87 1.96 -0.10
N GLY A 119 10.08 1.93 0.96
CA GLY A 119 9.88 3.07 1.85
C GLY A 119 11.10 3.36 2.73
N MET A 120 11.07 4.49 3.42
CA MET A 120 12.09 4.87 4.40
C MET A 120 12.10 3.95 5.61
N ASP A 121 10.97 3.32 5.91
CA ASP A 121 10.80 2.27 6.91
C ASP A 121 11.37 0.90 6.49
N GLY A 122 11.93 0.81 5.29
CA GLY A 122 12.49 -0.41 4.73
C GLY A 122 11.44 -1.38 4.17
N ARG A 123 10.15 -1.09 4.29
CA ARG A 123 9.06 -1.92 3.76
C ARG A 123 8.87 -1.67 2.28
N PHE A 124 8.58 -2.74 1.54
CA PHE A 124 8.26 -2.65 0.12
C PHE A 124 6.76 -2.45 -0.08
N ARG A 125 6.40 -1.51 -0.95
CA ARG A 125 5.03 -1.17 -1.32
C ARG A 125 4.87 -1.34 -2.83
N THR A 126 3.72 -1.86 -3.24
CA THR A 126 3.37 -2.05 -4.65
C THR A 126 2.07 -1.35 -4.99
N ASP A 127 1.78 -1.27 -6.29
CA ASP A 127 0.52 -0.78 -6.82
C ASP A 127 -0.67 -1.71 -6.56
N LYS A 128 -0.46 -2.91 -6.03
CA LYS A 128 -1.50 -3.92 -5.81
C LYS A 128 -1.59 -4.32 -4.35
N TYR A 129 -2.77 -4.15 -3.77
CA TYR A 129 -3.04 -4.48 -2.38
C TYR A 129 -4.19 -5.46 -2.27
N SER A 130 -4.13 -6.36 -1.30
CA SER A 130 -5.20 -7.28 -0.96
C SER A 130 -5.49 -7.25 0.52
N ALA A 131 -6.77 -7.23 0.84
CA ALA A 131 -7.28 -7.42 2.18
C ALA A 131 -8.38 -8.48 2.14
N ALA A 132 -8.24 -9.52 2.94
CA ALA A 132 -9.20 -10.60 3.11
C ALA A 132 -9.70 -10.59 4.56
N GLN A 133 -10.98 -10.27 4.72
CA GLN A 133 -11.69 -10.40 5.98
C GLN A 133 -12.19 -11.84 6.13
N ILE A 134 -11.61 -12.55 7.09
CA ILE A 134 -11.97 -13.91 7.46
C ILE A 134 -12.90 -13.84 8.68
N LEU A 135 -14.08 -14.46 8.60
CA LEU A 135 -15.12 -14.47 9.63
C LEU A 135 -15.54 -15.90 9.91
N LEU A 136 -15.48 -16.33 11.17
CA LEU A 136 -15.91 -17.67 11.60
C LEU A 136 -17.31 -17.58 12.19
N THR A 137 -18.22 -18.39 11.66
CA THR A 137 -19.51 -18.68 12.30
C THR A 137 -19.47 -20.07 12.96
N ALA A 138 -20.58 -20.48 13.58
CA ALA A 138 -20.69 -21.82 14.15
C ALA A 138 -20.63 -22.95 13.10
N LYS A 139 -20.98 -22.67 11.84
CA LYS A 139 -21.12 -23.70 10.80
C LYS A 139 -20.13 -23.55 9.65
N ARG A 140 -19.71 -22.32 9.34
CA ARG A 140 -18.96 -21.98 8.15
C ARG A 140 -17.89 -20.94 8.44
N LEU A 141 -16.88 -20.95 7.59
CA LEU A 141 -15.88 -19.93 7.43
C LEU A 141 -16.29 -19.06 6.24
N TYR A 142 -16.33 -17.74 6.43
CA TYR A 142 -16.57 -16.80 5.35
C TYR A 142 -15.31 -15.99 5.09
N VAL A 143 -14.93 -15.89 3.83
CA VAL A 143 -13.79 -15.07 3.41
C VAL A 143 -14.27 -14.03 2.41
N TYR A 144 -14.24 -12.76 2.81
CA TYR A 144 -14.52 -11.63 1.94
C TYR A 144 -13.21 -10.98 1.53
N VAL A 145 -12.91 -10.98 0.23
CA VAL A 145 -11.64 -10.50 -0.31
C VAL A 145 -11.87 -9.24 -1.09
N MET A 146 -11.03 -8.24 -0.86
CA MET A 146 -10.94 -7.04 -1.66
C MET A 146 -9.51 -6.92 -2.21
N ARG A 147 -9.38 -6.90 -3.53
CA ARG A 147 -8.13 -6.60 -4.24
C ARG A 147 -8.30 -5.28 -4.95
N PHE A 148 -7.34 -4.38 -4.80
CA PHE A 148 -7.44 -3.07 -5.45
C PHE A 148 -6.08 -2.55 -5.86
N SER A 149 -6.09 -1.70 -6.89
CA SER A 149 -4.93 -0.92 -7.25
C SER A 149 -4.79 0.30 -6.34
N THR A 150 -3.59 0.60 -5.88
CA THR A 150 -3.33 1.81 -5.10
C THR A 150 -3.17 3.04 -6.00
N VAL A 151 -2.92 2.86 -7.30
CA VAL A 151 -2.69 3.95 -8.26
C VAL A 151 -3.82 4.13 -9.28
N LYS A 152 -4.68 3.12 -9.48
CA LYS A 152 -5.84 3.16 -10.37
C LYS A 152 -7.12 2.89 -9.60
N ASP A 153 -8.24 3.44 -10.07
CA ASP A 153 -9.56 3.16 -9.49
C ASP A 153 -10.09 1.81 -9.97
N GLU A 154 -9.42 0.75 -9.55
CA GLU A 154 -9.74 -0.63 -9.87
C GLU A 154 -9.90 -1.38 -8.54
N THR A 155 -11.07 -1.97 -8.32
CA THR A 155 -11.36 -2.78 -7.14
C THR A 155 -12.13 -4.03 -7.57
N GLU A 156 -11.61 -5.18 -7.17
CA GLU A 156 -12.21 -6.48 -7.34
C GLU A 156 -12.57 -7.03 -5.96
N THR A 157 -13.74 -7.66 -5.85
CA THR A 157 -14.19 -8.26 -4.59
C THR A 157 -14.67 -9.68 -4.81
N ASP A 158 -14.20 -10.60 -3.98
CA ASP A 158 -14.65 -11.98 -3.95
C ASP A 158 -15.27 -12.34 -2.60
N PHE A 159 -16.11 -13.37 -2.61
CA PHE A 159 -16.72 -13.88 -1.41
C PHE A 159 -16.78 -15.41 -1.45
N TYR A 160 -16.17 -16.04 -0.46
CA TYR A 160 -16.05 -17.49 -0.37
C TYR A 160 -16.72 -18.00 0.90
N PRO A 161 -17.91 -18.64 0.79
CA PRO A 161 -18.47 -19.45 1.87
C PRO A 161 -17.80 -20.83 1.87
N ILE A 162 -17.09 -21.16 2.95
CA ILE A 162 -16.33 -22.40 3.08
C ILE A 162 -16.89 -23.18 4.27
N GLU A 163 -17.30 -24.43 4.04
CA GLU A 163 -17.73 -25.33 5.12
C GLU A 163 -16.50 -25.86 5.85
N PHE A 164 -16.52 -25.90 7.19
CA PHE A 164 -15.37 -26.39 7.95
C PHE A 164 -14.99 -27.83 7.58
N GLY A 165 -15.97 -28.67 7.26
CA GLY A 165 -15.76 -30.05 6.84
C GLY A 165 -14.98 -30.21 5.53
N SER A 166 -14.98 -29.20 4.66
CA SER A 166 -14.20 -29.23 3.40
C SER A 166 -12.80 -28.66 3.53
N VAL A 167 -12.44 -28.10 4.69
CA VAL A 167 -11.10 -27.56 4.95
C VAL A 167 -10.13 -28.72 5.19
N GLN A 168 -9.12 -28.84 4.32
CA GLN A 168 -8.07 -29.86 4.45
C GLN A 168 -6.96 -29.37 5.39
N SER A 169 -6.51 -28.14 5.20
CA SER A 169 -5.42 -27.54 5.97
C SER A 169 -5.47 -26.01 5.91
N VAL A 170 -5.03 -25.36 6.98
CA VAL A 170 -4.74 -23.92 7.00
C VAL A 170 -3.28 -23.74 7.39
N SER A 171 -2.56 -22.85 6.70
CA SER A 171 -1.13 -22.62 6.95
C SER A 171 -0.72 -21.23 6.53
N ILE A 172 0.38 -20.73 7.11
CA ILE A 172 1.05 -19.52 6.63
C ILE A 172 2.26 -19.94 5.81
N LYS A 173 2.24 -19.59 4.52
CA LYS A 173 3.36 -19.86 3.61
C LYS A 173 4.22 -18.62 3.48
N GLU A 174 5.47 -18.70 3.90
CA GLU A 174 6.45 -17.67 3.59
C GLU A 174 6.88 -17.79 2.12
N MET A 175 6.97 -16.66 1.44
CA MET A 175 7.43 -16.56 0.06
C MET A 175 8.61 -15.60 -0.05
N LEU A 176 9.55 -15.96 -0.91
CA LEU A 176 10.65 -15.11 -1.32
C LEU A 176 10.41 -14.71 -2.77
N THR A 177 10.21 -13.42 -3.01
CA THR A 177 10.02 -12.87 -4.34
C THR A 177 11.28 -12.14 -4.76
N GLU A 178 11.97 -12.65 -5.77
CA GLU A 178 13.04 -11.92 -6.43
C GLU A 178 12.44 -10.79 -7.26
N THR A 179 13.00 -9.59 -7.12
CA THR A 179 12.47 -8.42 -7.82
C THR A 179 13.51 -7.34 -8.01
N ASP A 180 13.29 -6.56 -9.08
CA ASP A 180 14.08 -5.39 -9.41
C ASP A 180 13.37 -4.14 -8.91
N TYR A 181 14.10 -3.29 -8.19
CA TYR A 181 13.61 -1.99 -7.75
C TYR A 181 14.61 -0.89 -8.11
N GLY A 182 14.28 -0.16 -9.17
CA GLY A 182 15.18 0.85 -9.74
C GLY A 182 16.41 0.20 -10.39
N LYS A 183 17.59 0.41 -9.81
CA LYS A 183 18.87 -0.18 -10.29
C LYS A 183 19.36 -1.35 -9.43
N ASN A 184 18.58 -1.76 -8.43
CA ASN A 184 18.97 -2.79 -7.48
C ASN A 184 18.14 -4.05 -7.70
N HIS A 185 18.76 -5.21 -7.51
CA HIS A 185 18.07 -6.49 -7.33
C HIS A 185 17.91 -6.76 -5.84
N GLY A 186 16.79 -7.38 -5.46
CA GLY A 186 16.56 -7.79 -4.08
C GLY A 186 15.57 -8.93 -3.96
N VAL A 187 15.51 -9.48 -2.76
CA VAL A 187 14.56 -10.51 -2.37
C VAL A 187 13.60 -9.92 -1.36
N ILE A 188 12.30 -9.97 -1.64
CA ILE A 188 11.24 -9.57 -0.72
C ILE A 188 10.74 -10.83 -0.03
N LYS A 189 10.80 -10.83 1.31
CA LYS A 189 10.12 -11.83 2.13
C LYS A 189 8.68 -11.39 2.37
N SER A 190 7.72 -12.21 1.97
CA SER A 190 6.29 -12.03 2.19
C SER A 190 5.67 -13.29 2.78
N ALA A 191 4.43 -13.21 3.24
CA ALA A 191 3.69 -14.35 3.75
C ALA A 191 2.28 -14.39 3.19
N LEU A 192 1.76 -15.59 2.98
CA LEU A 192 0.39 -15.84 2.54
C LEU A 192 -0.35 -16.67 3.59
N PHE A 193 -1.57 -16.25 3.94
CA PHE A 193 -2.54 -17.06 4.66
C PHE A 193 -3.24 -17.98 3.66
N CYS A 194 -3.00 -19.28 3.77
CA CYS A 194 -3.47 -20.28 2.82
C CYS A 194 -4.52 -21.19 3.45
N ILE A 195 -5.70 -21.27 2.84
CA ILE A 195 -6.78 -22.20 3.19
C ILE A 195 -6.93 -23.18 2.03
N LYS A 196 -6.63 -24.45 2.28
CA LYS A 196 -6.82 -25.53 1.30
C LYS A 196 -8.12 -26.26 1.58
N THR A 197 -8.94 -26.41 0.55
CA THR A 197 -10.19 -27.18 0.58
C THR A 197 -10.12 -28.35 -0.41
N ASP A 198 -11.15 -29.20 -0.43
CA ASP A 198 -11.24 -30.35 -1.32
C ASP A 198 -11.19 -30.02 -2.83
N GLY A 199 -11.46 -28.77 -3.21
CA GLY A 199 -11.50 -28.35 -4.62
C GLY A 199 -10.71 -27.09 -4.96
N ALA A 200 -10.15 -26.39 -3.97
CA ALA A 200 -9.46 -25.12 -4.21
C ALA A 200 -8.41 -24.82 -3.14
N GLU A 201 -7.47 -23.94 -3.48
CA GLU A 201 -6.57 -23.32 -2.53
C GLU A 201 -6.77 -21.81 -2.59
N TYR A 202 -7.15 -21.22 -1.45
CA TYR A 202 -7.33 -19.79 -1.30
C TYR A 202 -6.10 -19.22 -0.58
N SER A 203 -5.44 -18.23 -1.18
CA SER A 203 -4.23 -17.63 -0.62
C SER A 203 -4.34 -16.11 -0.59
N PHE A 204 -4.03 -15.52 0.57
CA PHE A 204 -4.16 -14.08 0.80
C PHE A 204 -2.87 -13.53 1.41
N PRO A 205 -2.35 -12.39 0.95
CA PRO A 205 -1.25 -11.71 1.62
C PRO A 205 -1.55 -11.50 3.10
N THR A 206 -0.58 -11.78 3.96
CA THR A 206 -0.71 -11.59 5.40
C THR A 206 0.62 -11.23 6.04
N ASN A 207 0.58 -10.79 7.30
CA ASN A 207 1.76 -10.73 8.15
C ASN A 207 1.96 -12.10 8.82
N ALA A 208 3.19 -12.61 8.80
CA ALA A 208 3.58 -13.80 9.56
C ALA A 208 3.72 -13.44 11.05
N ASP A 209 2.58 -13.33 11.72
CA ASP A 209 2.48 -13.02 13.15
C ASP A 209 1.68 -14.08 13.91
N SER A 210 1.73 -14.01 15.23
CA SER A 210 1.02 -14.97 16.10
C SER A 210 -0.50 -14.92 15.93
N LEU A 211 -1.07 -13.82 15.41
CA LEU A 211 -2.51 -13.74 15.19
C LEU A 211 -2.91 -14.57 13.98
N ALA A 212 -2.07 -14.59 12.93
CA ALA A 212 -2.22 -15.48 11.80
C ALA A 212 -2.20 -16.95 12.26
N ASP A 213 -1.22 -17.32 13.07
CA ASP A 213 -1.05 -18.70 13.57
C ASP A 213 -2.27 -19.13 14.40
N VAL A 214 -2.67 -18.29 15.37
CA VAL A 214 -3.84 -18.55 16.22
C VAL A 214 -5.12 -18.67 15.40
N MET A 215 -5.28 -17.88 14.35
CA MET A 215 -6.45 -17.98 13.48
C MET A 215 -6.45 -19.29 12.67
N ALA A 216 -5.29 -19.70 12.15
CA ALA A 216 -5.16 -20.97 11.44
C ALA A 216 -5.52 -22.15 12.35
N ASP A 217 -5.01 -22.17 13.58
CA ASP A 217 -5.31 -23.20 14.59
C ASP A 217 -6.81 -23.23 14.92
N LYS A 218 -7.44 -22.07 15.11
CA LYS A 218 -8.89 -21.96 15.38
C LYS A 218 -9.75 -22.54 14.25
N ILE A 219 -9.36 -22.32 13.00
CA ILE A 219 -10.08 -22.89 11.85
C ILE A 219 -9.91 -24.41 11.84
N MET A 220 -8.70 -24.91 12.09
CA MET A 220 -8.43 -26.34 12.13
C MET A 220 -9.15 -27.05 13.27
N LEU A 221 -9.25 -26.45 14.46
CA LEU A 221 -9.99 -27.00 15.60
C LEU A 221 -11.50 -27.14 15.35
N ARG A 222 -12.07 -26.35 14.45
CA ARG A 222 -13.52 -26.41 14.11
C ARG A 222 -13.88 -27.43 13.05
N LYS A 223 -12.87 -28.09 12.48
CA LYS A 223 -13.06 -29.20 11.57
C LYS A 223 -13.50 -30.48 12.30
N GLU A 224 -13.05 -30.66 13.54
CA GLU A 224 -13.33 -31.81 14.41
C GLU A 224 -14.72 -31.72 15.06
#